data_AF-A0A534IFV7-F1
#
_entry.id   AF-A0A534IFV7-F1
#
_cell.length_a   1.000
_cell.length_b   1.000
_cell.length_c   1.000
_cell.angle_alpha   90.00
_cell.angle_beta   90.00
_cell.angle_gamma   90.00
#
_symmetry.space_group_name_H-M   'P 1'
#
loop_
_entity.id
_entity.type
_entity.pdbx_description
1 polymer ?
#
loop_
_entity_poly.entity_id
_entity_poly.type
_entity_poly.pdbx_seq_one_letter_code
_entity_poly.pdbx_strand_id
1 'polypeptide(L)'
;MHKAIAEISQSPPPGPPDAERAWLWWLPRPRRSPRSPRLGIGWRLGLGLAAVTAVLLLGESLATRTARQALEAVRSMQTEHEPLANRANAVLEKLIAYDRAVGEYVQAHSADDKLSTITLAGDALEAAVAEYFSSAPPRAVTAAATALRQQLTRHIANARQLATRASQRLQWDARRQAALDDVYRRIVSAGGSGLAINGTQVVAERSLAELHTAINAVRGNLAPSAVIAQREREFREVLNAHTAAFEASPGRAWLSLVRQDFAEAARLRRASERYDGESGPLWHSLREDSAALTVGVQRELQLPAREGLLQAAQHAATAAEGAEHTLRNTSFAVLGLMLLVSALLAVSISVPVRRLTAATRLLAGGDR
;
A
#
# COMPACT_ATOMS: atom_id res chain seq x y z
N MET A 1 39.82 46.90 25.45
CA MET A 1 40.58 47.86 26.29
C MET A 1 42.04 47.44 26.29
N HIS A 2 42.91 48.36 25.86
CA HIS A 2 44.39 48.37 25.90
C HIS A 2 45.13 47.34 25.02
N LYS A 3 46.16 47.65 24.22
CA LYS A 3 46.79 48.84 23.58
C LYS A 3 48.03 48.24 22.86
N ALA A 4 48.20 48.33 21.52
CA ALA A 4 49.00 49.34 20.77
C ALA A 4 50.53 49.22 21.04
N ILE A 5 51.48 49.05 20.09
CA ILE A 5 52.06 49.94 19.03
C ILE A 5 53.36 49.20 18.56
N ALA A 6 53.73 48.96 17.29
CA ALA A 6 54.07 49.79 16.11
C ALA A 6 55.52 50.36 16.08
N GLU A 7 55.98 50.69 14.85
CA GLU A 7 57.27 51.28 14.36
C GLU A 7 58.44 50.30 14.10
N ILE A 8 59.04 50.13 12.89
CA ILE A 8 59.44 50.97 11.72
C ILE A 8 60.56 51.98 12.04
N SER A 9 61.78 51.78 11.49
CA SER A 9 62.43 52.71 10.52
C SER A 9 63.92 52.42 10.20
N GLN A 10 64.23 52.52 8.90
CA GLN A 10 65.35 53.26 8.24
C GLN A 10 66.82 52.78 8.22
N SER A 11 67.35 52.70 6.98
CA SER A 11 68.78 52.74 6.52
C SER A 11 69.34 54.19 6.53
N PRO A 12 70.64 54.57 6.23
CA PRO A 12 71.52 54.13 5.10
C PRO A 12 73.09 54.19 5.39
N PRO A 13 74.06 54.54 4.47
CA PRO A 13 75.21 53.72 4.00
C PRO A 13 76.63 54.34 4.28
N PRO A 14 77.82 53.87 3.76
CA PRO A 14 78.33 54.07 2.36
C PRO A 14 79.39 53.06 1.77
N GLY A 15 79.54 53.05 0.43
CA GLY A 15 80.77 53.15 -0.43
C GLY A 15 82.00 52.17 -0.41
N PRO A 16 82.78 52.07 -1.54
CA PRO A 16 83.64 50.92 -1.94
C PRO A 16 85.16 51.26 -2.06
N PRO A 17 86.08 50.41 -2.62
CA PRO A 17 86.24 50.27 -4.09
C PRO A 17 86.70 48.90 -4.66
N ASP A 18 86.22 48.63 -5.88
CA ASP A 18 86.88 48.22 -7.13
C ASP A 18 88.22 47.46 -7.21
N ALA A 19 88.18 46.55 -8.19
CA ALA A 19 89.21 46.26 -9.19
C ALA A 19 90.46 45.48 -8.76
N GLU A 20 90.41 44.16 -8.95
CA GLU A 20 91.48 43.50 -9.71
C GLU A 20 91.02 42.16 -10.31
N ARG A 21 91.28 42.01 -11.62
CA ARG A 21 91.42 40.75 -12.37
C ARG A 21 90.15 40.08 -12.91
N ALA A 22 89.66 40.71 -13.98
CA ALA A 22 89.21 40.02 -15.19
C ALA A 22 90.26 39.00 -15.71
N TRP A 23 89.84 38.12 -16.63
CA TRP A 23 90.64 37.40 -17.64
C TRP A 23 90.71 35.87 -17.64
N LEU A 24 89.74 35.11 -17.11
CA LEU A 24 89.57 33.69 -17.50
C LEU A 24 88.09 33.28 -17.65
N TRP A 25 87.40 33.91 -18.60
CA TRP A 25 86.22 33.33 -19.23
C TRP A 25 86.69 32.41 -20.36
N TRP A 26 85.90 31.38 -20.65
CA TRP A 26 86.05 30.34 -21.68
C TRP A 26 86.61 28.99 -21.20
N LEU A 27 85.72 28.13 -20.70
CA LEU A 27 85.70 26.69 -20.97
C LEU A 27 84.29 26.13 -20.62
N PRO A 28 83.59 25.46 -21.54
CA PRO A 28 82.25 24.91 -21.28
C PRO A 28 82.33 23.66 -20.39
N ARG A 29 81.59 23.67 -19.28
CA ARG A 29 81.43 22.53 -18.37
C ARG A 29 80.70 21.38 -19.06
N PRO A 30 81.22 20.14 -19.07
CA PRO A 30 80.49 19.00 -19.63
C PRO A 30 79.31 18.61 -18.73
N ARG A 31 78.10 18.58 -19.32
CA ARG A 31 76.89 18.00 -18.73
C ARG A 31 77.15 16.54 -18.37
N ARG A 32 77.18 16.22 -17.07
CA ARG A 32 77.07 14.83 -16.58
C ARG A 32 75.67 14.31 -16.90
N SER A 33 75.58 13.47 -17.92
CA SER A 33 74.40 12.65 -18.21
C SER A 33 74.19 11.60 -17.11
N PRO A 34 72.98 11.43 -16.54
CA PRO A 34 72.72 10.37 -15.59
C PRO A 34 72.80 9.00 -16.29
N ARG A 35 73.62 8.10 -15.74
CA ARG A 35 73.65 6.68 -16.14
C ARG A 35 72.34 6.04 -15.73
N SER A 36 71.44 5.83 -16.69
CA SER A 36 70.24 5.02 -16.48
C SER A 36 70.61 3.53 -16.38
N PRO A 37 70.04 2.78 -15.43
CA PRO A 37 70.25 1.34 -15.36
C PRO A 37 69.74 0.69 -16.65
N ARG A 38 70.61 -0.07 -17.32
CA ARG A 38 70.27 -0.84 -18.52
C ARG A 38 69.48 -2.08 -18.14
N LEU A 39 68.18 -1.89 -17.88
CA LEU A 39 67.21 -2.97 -17.81
C LEU A 39 67.13 -3.61 -19.20
N GLY A 40 67.46 -4.90 -19.29
CA GLY A 40 67.36 -5.68 -20.51
C GLY A 40 65.94 -5.66 -21.08
N ILE A 41 65.81 -5.82 -22.40
CA ILE A 41 64.55 -5.74 -23.15
C ILE A 41 63.46 -6.64 -22.53
N GLY A 42 63.83 -7.83 -22.04
CA GLY A 42 62.93 -8.76 -21.37
C GLY A 42 62.32 -8.22 -20.06
N TRP A 43 63.08 -7.47 -19.25
CA TRP A 43 62.55 -6.88 -18.00
C TRP A 43 61.56 -5.74 -18.27
N ARG A 44 61.81 -4.95 -19.33
CA ARG A 44 60.90 -3.87 -19.74
C ARG A 44 59.58 -4.40 -20.31
N LEU A 45 59.64 -5.49 -21.08
CA LEU A 45 58.45 -6.18 -21.56
C LEU A 45 57.69 -6.87 -20.42
N GLY A 46 58.40 -7.51 -19.49
CA GLY A 46 57.80 -8.11 -18.29
C GLY A 46 57.07 -7.09 -17.41
N LEU A 47 57.67 -5.92 -17.16
CA LEU A 47 57.01 -4.83 -16.42
C LEU A 47 55.80 -4.26 -17.17
N GLY A 48 55.90 -4.10 -18.49
CA GLY A 48 54.77 -3.65 -19.31
C GLY A 48 53.60 -4.64 -19.27
N LEU A 49 53.88 -5.94 -19.42
CA LEU A 49 52.87 -7.00 -19.34
C LEU A 49 52.26 -7.09 -17.93
N ALA A 50 53.07 -7.02 -16.88
CA ALA A 50 52.59 -7.04 -15.50
C ALA A 50 51.69 -5.84 -15.19
N ALA A 51 52.04 -4.64 -15.67
CA ALA A 51 51.20 -3.45 -15.55
C ALA A 51 49.86 -3.61 -16.30
N VAL A 52 49.87 -4.16 -17.51
CA VAL A 52 48.65 -4.45 -18.29
C VAL A 52 47.76 -5.44 -17.54
N THR A 53 48.36 -6.51 -17.01
CA THR A 53 47.64 -7.55 -16.26
C THR A 53 47.06 -6.97 -14.97
N ALA A 54 47.79 -6.12 -14.24
CA ALA A 54 47.32 -5.47 -13.04
C ALA A 54 46.14 -4.51 -13.32
N VAL A 55 46.19 -3.74 -14.41
CA VAL A 55 45.10 -2.85 -14.83
C VAL A 55 43.87 -3.64 -15.26
N LEU A 56 44.04 -4.74 -16.00
CA LEU A 56 42.95 -5.63 -16.39
C LEU A 56 42.27 -6.25 -15.16
N LEU A 57 43.05 -6.78 -14.21
CA LEU A 57 42.53 -7.36 -12.97
C LEU A 57 41.83 -6.31 -12.08
N LEU A 58 42.40 -5.11 -11.96
CA LEU A 58 41.73 -4.01 -11.24
C LEU A 58 40.42 -3.63 -11.93
N GLY A 59 40.43 -3.49 -13.25
CA GLY A 59 39.25 -3.14 -14.04
C GLY A 59 38.14 -4.18 -13.93
N GLU A 60 38.49 -5.46 -14.00
CA GLU A 60 37.54 -6.57 -13.85
C GLU A 60 36.99 -6.65 -12.43
N SER A 61 37.82 -6.48 -11.40
CA SER A 61 37.36 -6.48 -10.00
C SER A 61 36.41 -5.31 -9.67
N LEU A 62 36.65 -4.14 -10.25
CA LEU A 62 35.81 -2.96 -10.05
C LEU A 62 34.50 -3.07 -10.84
N ALA A 63 34.56 -3.50 -12.11
CA ALA A 63 33.38 -3.72 -12.94
C ALA A 63 32.45 -4.81 -12.38
N THR A 64 33.02 -5.90 -11.85
CA THR A 64 32.24 -6.98 -11.22
C THR A 64 31.60 -6.52 -9.90
N ARG A 65 32.28 -5.69 -9.11
CA ARG A 65 31.71 -5.15 -7.86
C ARG A 65 30.56 -4.19 -8.11
N THR A 66 30.70 -3.26 -9.05
CA THR A 66 29.63 -2.31 -9.41
C THR A 66 28.45 -3.00 -10.10
N ALA A 67 28.71 -3.95 -11.00
CA ALA A 67 27.65 -4.75 -11.62
C ALA A 67 26.87 -5.57 -10.58
N ARG A 68 27.55 -6.15 -9.58
CA ARG A 68 26.87 -6.87 -8.48
C ARG A 68 25.98 -5.95 -7.64
N GLN A 69 26.43 -4.73 -7.33
CA GLN A 69 25.63 -3.75 -6.58
C GLN A 69 24.40 -3.31 -7.37
N ALA A 70 24.54 -3.05 -8.67
CA ALA A 70 23.41 -2.72 -9.54
C ALA A 70 22.42 -3.88 -9.66
N LEU A 71 22.91 -5.11 -9.84
CA LEU A 71 22.08 -6.32 -9.85
C LEU A 71 21.37 -6.56 -8.51
N GLU A 72 22.03 -6.32 -7.39
CA GLU A 72 21.45 -6.47 -6.06
C GLU A 72 20.36 -5.41 -5.79
N ALA A 73 20.55 -4.17 -6.25
CA ALA A 73 19.55 -3.11 -6.18
C ALA A 73 18.33 -3.38 -7.09
N VAL A 74 18.55 -3.86 -8.31
CA VAL A 74 17.44 -4.27 -9.19
C VAL A 74 16.72 -5.49 -8.61
N ARG A 75 17.47 -6.44 -8.05
CA ARG A 75 16.90 -7.63 -7.42
C ARG A 75 16.06 -7.24 -6.20
N SER A 76 16.53 -6.39 -5.31
CA SER A 76 15.75 -5.93 -4.15
C SER A 76 14.50 -5.15 -4.58
N MET A 77 14.60 -4.32 -5.63
CA MET A 77 13.43 -3.65 -6.21
C MET A 77 12.36 -4.65 -6.68
N GLN A 78 12.77 -5.67 -7.44
CA GLN A 78 11.87 -6.69 -8.01
C GLN A 78 11.34 -7.68 -6.97
N THR A 79 12.13 -8.05 -5.96
CA THR A 79 11.75 -9.07 -4.98
C THR A 79 11.07 -8.52 -3.75
N GLU A 80 11.30 -7.25 -3.40
CA GLU A 80 10.83 -6.67 -2.13
C GLU A 80 9.91 -5.45 -2.35
N HIS A 81 10.36 -4.44 -3.08
CA HIS A 81 9.66 -3.16 -3.13
C HIS A 81 8.46 -3.15 -4.08
N GLU A 82 8.59 -3.74 -5.27
CA GLU A 82 7.49 -3.83 -6.24
C GLU A 82 6.32 -4.70 -5.74
N PRO A 83 6.53 -5.93 -5.22
CA PRO A 83 5.44 -6.72 -4.64
C PRO A 83 4.75 -6.01 -3.47
N LEU A 84 5.51 -5.27 -2.65
CA LEU A 84 4.97 -4.54 -1.51
C LEU A 84 4.10 -3.35 -1.94
N ALA A 85 4.51 -2.60 -2.97
CA ALA A 85 3.69 -1.56 -3.57
C ALA A 85 2.40 -2.12 -4.18
N ASN A 86 2.48 -3.28 -4.83
CA ASN A 86 1.31 -3.96 -5.39
C ASN A 86 0.33 -4.42 -4.29
N ARG A 87 0.83 -4.99 -3.18
CA ARG A 87 -0.02 -5.35 -2.03
C ARG A 87 -0.64 -4.13 -1.35
N ALA A 88 0.10 -3.04 -1.18
CA ALA A 88 -0.46 -1.79 -0.65
C ALA A 88 -1.57 -1.23 -1.55
N ASN A 89 -1.41 -1.36 -2.86
CA ASN A 89 -2.44 -0.98 -3.83
C ASN A 89 -3.66 -1.90 -3.76
N ALA A 90 -3.44 -3.21 -3.61
CA ALA A 90 -4.52 -4.18 -3.44
C ALA A 90 -5.37 -3.89 -2.20
N VAL A 91 -4.76 -3.52 -1.06
CA VAL A 91 -5.51 -3.11 0.14
C VAL A 91 -6.43 -1.93 -0.16
N LEU A 92 -5.94 -0.89 -0.83
CA LEU A 92 -6.76 0.28 -1.19
C LEU A 92 -7.89 -0.11 -2.16
N GLU A 93 -7.58 -0.87 -3.20
CA GLU A 93 -8.55 -1.31 -4.20
C GLU A 93 -9.69 -2.12 -3.55
N LYS A 94 -9.34 -3.08 -2.68
CA LYS A 94 -10.33 -3.91 -1.99
C LYS A 94 -11.11 -3.11 -0.94
N LEU A 95 -10.51 -2.09 -0.33
CA LEU A 95 -11.23 -1.18 0.57
C LEU A 95 -12.30 -0.40 -0.18
N ILE A 96 -11.96 0.17 -1.33
CA ILE A 96 -12.92 0.90 -2.17
C ILE A 96 -14.04 -0.03 -2.68
N ALA A 97 -13.69 -1.25 -3.08
CA ALA A 97 -14.69 -2.25 -3.49
C ALA A 97 -15.63 -2.64 -2.33
N TYR A 98 -15.08 -2.79 -1.12
CA TYR A 98 -15.85 -3.05 0.09
C TYR A 98 -16.79 -1.90 0.44
N ASP A 99 -16.29 -0.66 0.44
CA ASP A 99 -17.08 0.54 0.73
C ASP A 99 -18.22 0.70 -0.28
N ARG A 100 -17.97 0.38 -1.56
CA ARG A 100 -19.00 0.35 -2.58
C ARG A 100 -20.07 -0.69 -2.28
N ALA A 101 -19.68 -1.92 -1.94
CA ALA A 101 -20.63 -2.98 -1.59
C ALA A 101 -21.49 -2.59 -0.37
N VAL A 102 -20.88 -1.97 0.65
CA VAL A 102 -21.58 -1.44 1.81
C VAL A 102 -22.55 -0.32 1.40
N GLY A 103 -22.12 0.62 0.56
CA GLY A 103 -22.96 1.71 0.05
C GLY A 103 -24.17 1.21 -0.73
N GLU A 104 -23.96 0.25 -1.63
CA GLU A 104 -25.02 -0.36 -2.45
C GLU A 104 -26.01 -1.16 -1.60
N TYR A 105 -25.55 -1.80 -0.51
CA TYR A 105 -26.41 -2.47 0.46
C TYR A 105 -27.32 -1.48 1.18
N VAL A 106 -26.74 -0.40 1.71
CA VAL A 106 -27.48 0.63 2.46
C VAL A 106 -28.52 1.32 1.59
N GLN A 107 -28.20 1.62 0.32
CA GLN A 107 -29.13 2.29 -0.59
C GLN A 107 -30.30 1.39 -1.04
N ALA A 108 -30.06 0.09 -1.20
CA ALA A 108 -31.02 -0.79 -1.85
C ALA A 108 -32.17 -1.26 -0.96
N HIS A 109 -32.05 -1.10 0.36
CA HIS A 109 -33.05 -1.52 1.34
C HIS A 109 -33.52 -3.00 1.15
N SER A 110 -32.72 -3.83 0.49
CA SER A 110 -33.04 -5.22 0.08
C SER A 110 -31.84 -6.11 0.36
N ALA A 111 -31.98 -7.11 1.24
CA ALA A 111 -30.84 -7.83 1.81
C ALA A 111 -30.51 -9.18 1.15
N ASP A 112 -31.47 -9.83 0.49
CA ASP A 112 -31.35 -11.26 0.18
C ASP A 112 -30.20 -11.60 -0.78
N ASP A 113 -29.81 -10.67 -1.66
CA ASP A 113 -28.68 -10.89 -2.59
C ASP A 113 -27.45 -10.02 -2.26
N LYS A 114 -27.59 -9.09 -1.30
CA LYS A 114 -26.56 -8.05 -1.05
C LYS A 114 -25.70 -8.33 0.18
N LEU A 115 -26.14 -9.17 1.11
CA LEU A 115 -25.32 -9.60 2.24
C LEU A 115 -24.11 -10.44 1.78
N SER A 116 -24.31 -11.36 0.84
CA SER A 116 -23.25 -12.17 0.23
C SER A 116 -22.18 -11.29 -0.43
N THR A 117 -22.61 -10.22 -1.11
CA THR A 117 -21.73 -9.24 -1.76
C THR A 117 -20.83 -8.51 -0.76
N ILE A 118 -21.39 -8.01 0.37
CA ILE A 118 -20.57 -7.41 1.43
C ILE A 118 -19.59 -8.42 2.02
N THR A 119 -20.07 -9.65 2.31
CA THR A 119 -19.23 -10.69 2.90
C THR A 119 -18.02 -10.99 2.01
N LEU A 120 -18.25 -11.20 0.71
CA LEU A 120 -17.22 -11.48 -0.28
C LEU A 120 -16.22 -10.32 -0.42
N ALA A 121 -16.71 -9.08 -0.53
CA ALA A 121 -15.84 -7.91 -0.61
C ALA A 121 -15.01 -7.73 0.67
N GLY A 122 -15.61 -8.03 1.83
CA GLY A 122 -14.92 -8.01 3.12
C GLY A 122 -13.84 -9.08 3.23
N ASP A 123 -14.09 -10.29 2.71
CA ASP A 123 -13.12 -11.38 2.71
C ASP A 123 -11.93 -11.04 1.82
N ALA A 124 -12.20 -10.43 0.65
CA ALA A 124 -11.16 -9.95 -0.25
C ALA A 124 -10.29 -8.85 0.38
N LEU A 125 -10.90 -7.92 1.12
CA LEU A 125 -10.16 -6.89 1.86
C LEU A 125 -9.34 -7.49 3.00
N GLU A 126 -9.94 -8.38 3.80
CA GLU A 126 -9.27 -9.05 4.91
C GLU A 126 -8.05 -9.87 4.42
N ALA A 127 -8.21 -10.57 3.30
CA ALA A 127 -7.12 -11.28 2.63
C ALA A 127 -6.01 -10.34 2.15
N ALA A 128 -6.35 -9.22 1.48
CA ALA A 128 -5.36 -8.25 1.02
C ALA A 128 -4.58 -7.61 2.19
N VAL A 129 -5.28 -7.31 3.30
CA VAL A 129 -4.66 -6.82 4.53
C VAL A 129 -3.72 -7.89 5.11
N ALA A 130 -4.19 -9.14 5.25
CA ALA A 130 -3.36 -10.23 5.76
C ALA A 130 -2.10 -10.44 4.90
N GLU A 131 -2.23 -10.40 3.57
CA GLU A 131 -1.10 -10.55 2.64
C GLU A 131 -0.08 -9.41 2.79
N TYR A 132 -0.53 -8.16 2.91
CA TYR A 132 0.38 -7.03 3.14
C TYR A 132 1.21 -7.21 4.43
N PHE A 133 0.55 -7.57 5.53
CA PHE A 133 1.20 -7.68 6.85
C PHE A 133 1.95 -9.01 7.09
N SER A 134 1.79 -10.02 6.23
CA SER A 134 2.51 -11.31 6.31
C SER A 134 3.76 -11.38 5.43
N SER A 135 4.16 -10.26 4.82
CA SER A 135 5.35 -10.17 3.96
C SER A 135 6.62 -10.72 4.63
N ALA A 136 7.36 -11.56 3.91
CA ALA A 136 8.70 -12.02 4.28
C ALA A 136 9.77 -11.28 3.44
N PRO A 137 10.86 -10.77 4.04
CA PRO A 137 11.17 -10.79 5.48
C PRO A 137 10.23 -9.90 6.32
N PRO A 138 10.03 -10.21 7.62
CA PRO A 138 9.17 -9.41 8.50
C PRO A 138 9.70 -7.97 8.60
N ARG A 139 8.95 -7.01 8.06
CA ARG A 139 9.34 -5.61 8.10
C ARG A 139 8.98 -4.99 9.45
N ALA A 140 9.72 -3.96 9.85
CA ALA A 140 9.34 -3.12 10.98
C ALA A 140 8.03 -2.38 10.65
N VAL A 141 6.90 -2.96 11.07
CA VAL A 141 5.59 -2.33 10.94
C VAL A 141 5.51 -1.18 11.94
N THR A 142 5.14 0.01 11.49
CA THR A 142 4.97 1.16 12.38
C THR A 142 3.80 0.93 13.33
N ALA A 143 3.81 1.59 14.49
CA ALA A 143 2.67 1.57 15.40
C ALA A 143 1.38 2.07 14.71
N ALA A 144 1.51 3.06 13.82
CA ALA A 144 0.41 3.60 13.02
C ALA A 144 -0.14 2.57 12.02
N ALA A 145 0.70 1.84 11.29
CA ALA A 145 0.26 0.79 10.38
C ALA A 145 -0.40 -0.38 11.12
N THR A 146 0.08 -0.72 12.33
CA THR A 146 -0.56 -1.72 13.19
C THR A 146 -1.93 -1.26 13.67
N ALA A 147 -2.06 0.00 14.09
CA ALA A 147 -3.34 0.59 14.46
C ALA A 147 -4.32 0.62 13.29
N LEU A 148 -3.86 0.97 12.08
CA LEU A 148 -4.65 0.95 10.86
C LEU A 148 -5.17 -0.46 10.55
N ARG A 149 -4.33 -1.50 10.67
CA ARG A 149 -4.77 -2.90 10.51
C ARG A 149 -5.93 -3.24 11.44
N GLN A 150 -5.83 -2.85 12.70
CA GLN A 150 -6.89 -3.06 13.69
C GLN A 150 -8.16 -2.27 13.36
N GLN A 151 -8.02 -1.04 12.85
CA GLN A 151 -9.16 -0.23 12.41
C GLN A 151 -9.87 -0.87 11.21
N LEU A 152 -9.12 -1.32 10.19
CA LEU A 152 -9.68 -2.04 9.02
C LEU A 152 -10.43 -3.31 9.45
N THR A 153 -9.83 -4.12 10.32
CA THR A 153 -10.45 -5.36 10.81
C THR A 153 -11.76 -5.06 11.56
N ARG A 154 -11.75 -4.06 12.44
CA ARG A 154 -12.96 -3.61 13.16
C ARG A 154 -14.02 -3.07 12.21
N HIS A 155 -13.63 -2.30 11.21
CA HIS A 155 -14.54 -1.75 10.21
C HIS A 155 -15.26 -2.85 9.41
N ILE A 156 -14.53 -3.88 8.97
CA ILE A 156 -15.10 -5.06 8.30
C ILE A 156 -16.09 -5.79 9.23
N ALA A 157 -15.67 -6.08 10.46
CA ALA A 157 -16.50 -6.78 11.44
C ALA A 157 -17.80 -6.02 11.76
N ASN A 158 -17.70 -4.71 11.97
CA ASN A 158 -18.84 -3.84 12.28
C ASN A 158 -19.86 -3.81 11.15
N ALA A 159 -19.43 -3.63 9.89
CA ALA A 159 -20.34 -3.61 8.76
C ALA A 159 -21.00 -4.98 8.52
N ARG A 160 -20.27 -6.09 8.68
CA ARG A 160 -20.84 -7.46 8.60
C ARG A 160 -21.89 -7.71 9.67
N GLN A 161 -21.61 -7.31 10.91
CA GLN A 161 -22.58 -7.44 12.00
C GLN A 161 -23.85 -6.63 11.72
N LEU A 162 -23.70 -5.40 11.22
CA LEU A 162 -24.82 -4.53 10.91
C LEU A 162 -25.64 -5.05 9.72
N ALA A 163 -24.98 -5.56 8.67
CA ALA A 163 -25.63 -6.21 7.54
C ALA A 163 -26.38 -7.49 7.96
N THR A 164 -25.81 -8.29 8.86
CA THR A 164 -26.50 -9.47 9.43
C THR A 164 -27.76 -9.08 10.19
N ARG A 165 -27.69 -8.02 11.01
CA ARG A 165 -28.86 -7.49 11.73
C ARG A 165 -29.92 -6.94 10.77
N ALA A 166 -29.51 -6.27 9.70
CA ALA A 166 -30.41 -5.81 8.65
C ALA A 166 -31.14 -6.98 7.96
N SER A 167 -30.46 -8.09 7.66
CA SER A 167 -31.09 -9.31 7.15
C SER A 167 -32.09 -9.90 8.15
N GLN A 168 -31.73 -9.96 9.44
CA GLN A 168 -32.64 -10.39 10.51
C GLN A 168 -33.90 -9.52 10.56
N ARG A 169 -33.76 -8.20 10.36
CA ARG A 169 -34.89 -7.27 10.34
C ARG A 169 -35.87 -7.56 9.20
N LEU A 170 -35.40 -7.94 8.00
CA LEU A 170 -36.29 -8.40 6.93
C LEU A 170 -37.02 -9.69 7.29
N GLN A 171 -36.33 -10.63 7.94
CA GLN A 171 -36.95 -11.86 8.43
C GLN A 171 -38.02 -11.57 9.50
N TRP A 172 -37.78 -10.59 10.38
CA TRP A 172 -38.77 -10.18 11.37
C TRP A 172 -40.02 -9.60 10.72
N ASP A 173 -39.87 -8.80 9.67
CA ASP A 173 -41.01 -8.27 8.91
C ASP A 173 -41.81 -9.38 8.23
N ALA A 174 -41.14 -10.31 7.55
CA ALA A 174 -41.80 -11.45 6.91
C ALA A 174 -42.54 -12.33 7.94
N ARG A 175 -41.91 -12.62 9.07
CA ARG A 175 -42.53 -13.39 10.18
C ARG A 175 -43.68 -12.63 10.83
N ARG A 176 -43.56 -11.31 11.00
CA ARG A 176 -44.64 -10.46 11.52
C ARG A 176 -45.85 -10.51 10.60
N GLN A 177 -45.63 -10.38 9.29
CA GLN A 177 -46.70 -10.45 8.31
C GLN A 177 -47.41 -11.81 8.36
N ALA A 178 -46.64 -12.90 8.36
CA ALA A 178 -47.19 -14.25 8.48
C ALA A 178 -48.02 -14.43 9.77
N ALA A 179 -47.52 -13.98 10.92
CA ALA A 179 -48.23 -14.06 12.19
C ALA A 179 -49.54 -13.26 12.18
N LEU A 180 -49.55 -12.05 11.58
CA LEU A 180 -50.78 -11.25 11.44
C LEU A 180 -51.78 -11.90 10.49
N ASP A 181 -51.30 -12.53 9.41
CA ASP A 181 -52.15 -13.27 8.47
C ASP A 181 -52.74 -14.53 9.10
N ASP A 182 -52.00 -15.22 9.98
CA ASP A 182 -52.51 -16.33 10.80
C ASP A 182 -53.61 -15.88 11.75
N VAL A 183 -53.39 -14.79 12.49
CA VAL A 183 -54.41 -14.19 13.37
C VAL A 183 -55.66 -13.84 12.57
N TYR A 184 -55.49 -13.18 11.42
CA TYR A 184 -56.61 -12.80 10.55
C TYR A 184 -57.39 -14.02 10.05
N ARG A 185 -56.70 -15.06 9.53
CA ARG A 185 -57.34 -16.29 9.06
C ARG A 185 -58.11 -16.98 10.18
N ARG A 186 -57.56 -17.05 11.39
CA ARG A 186 -58.24 -17.61 12.57
C ARG A 186 -59.52 -16.85 12.90
N ILE A 187 -59.49 -15.52 12.86
CA ILE A 187 -60.66 -14.67 13.13
C ILE A 187 -61.73 -14.84 12.05
N VAL A 188 -61.35 -14.85 10.77
CA VAL A 188 -62.29 -15.06 9.66
C VAL A 188 -62.91 -16.46 9.72
N SER A 189 -62.11 -17.50 9.97
CA SER A 189 -62.60 -18.89 10.08
C SER A 189 -63.57 -19.09 11.25
N ALA A 190 -63.48 -18.26 12.29
CA ALA A 190 -64.38 -18.24 13.43
C ALA A 190 -65.71 -17.51 13.15
N GLY A 191 -65.88 -16.89 11.98
CA GLY A 191 -67.05 -16.10 11.63
C GLY A 191 -66.90 -14.59 11.84
N GLY A 192 -65.67 -14.07 12.02
CA GLY A 192 -65.43 -12.63 12.20
C GLY A 192 -65.76 -11.75 10.98
N SER A 193 -65.79 -12.33 9.78
CA SER A 193 -66.31 -11.67 8.57
C SER A 193 -67.83 -11.80 8.41
N GLY A 194 -68.48 -12.46 9.37
CA GLY A 194 -69.86 -12.93 9.28
C GLY A 194 -70.01 -14.23 8.49
N LEU A 195 -70.97 -15.04 8.90
CA LEU A 195 -71.34 -16.29 8.23
C LEU A 195 -72.58 -16.03 7.36
N ALA A 196 -72.51 -16.38 6.08
CA ALA A 196 -73.66 -16.29 5.19
C ALA A 196 -74.63 -17.45 5.45
N ILE A 197 -75.79 -17.14 6.00
CA ILE A 197 -76.91 -18.07 6.14
C ILE A 197 -77.78 -17.91 4.89
N ASN A 198 -77.96 -19.00 4.14
CA ASN A 198 -78.77 -19.04 2.90
C ASN A 198 -78.39 -17.98 1.85
N GLY A 199 -77.11 -17.58 1.79
CA GLY A 199 -76.58 -16.64 0.79
C GLY A 199 -77.04 -15.19 0.90
N THR A 200 -77.88 -14.83 1.89
CA THR A 200 -78.48 -13.48 2.00
C THR A 200 -78.40 -12.86 3.40
N GLN A 201 -78.31 -13.64 4.48
CA GLN A 201 -78.19 -13.12 5.84
C GLN A 201 -76.78 -13.34 6.39
N VAL A 202 -76.04 -12.26 6.63
CA VAL A 202 -74.73 -12.30 7.28
C VAL A 202 -74.94 -12.11 8.78
N VAL A 203 -74.77 -13.16 9.57
CA VAL A 203 -74.79 -13.09 11.04
C VAL A 203 -73.34 -13.17 11.53
N ALA A 204 -72.92 -12.15 12.27
CA ALA A 204 -71.62 -12.10 12.92
C ALA A 204 -71.84 -11.87 14.42
N GLU A 205 -71.16 -12.64 15.26
CA GLU A 205 -71.10 -12.32 16.68
C GLU A 205 -70.40 -10.96 16.85
N ARG A 206 -70.99 -10.05 17.62
CA ARG A 206 -70.48 -8.68 17.78
C ARG A 206 -69.00 -8.67 18.22
N SER A 207 -68.65 -9.54 19.15
CA SER A 207 -67.29 -9.74 19.66
C SER A 207 -66.28 -10.06 18.53
N LEU A 208 -66.64 -10.97 17.63
CA LEU A 208 -65.82 -11.39 16.49
C LEU A 208 -65.76 -10.33 15.38
N ALA A 209 -66.84 -9.58 15.15
CA ALA A 209 -66.87 -8.48 14.18
C ALA A 209 -65.98 -7.29 14.63
N GLU A 210 -66.04 -6.94 15.92
CA GLU A 210 -65.15 -5.92 16.51
C GLU A 210 -63.68 -6.37 16.44
N LEU A 211 -63.41 -7.65 16.72
CA LEU A 211 -62.06 -8.22 16.62
C LEU A 211 -61.54 -8.24 15.17
N HIS A 212 -62.39 -8.59 14.20
CA HIS A 212 -62.06 -8.55 12.78
C HIS A 212 -61.74 -7.12 12.31
N THR A 213 -62.49 -6.13 12.78
CA THR A 213 -62.22 -4.72 12.49
C THR A 213 -60.87 -4.28 13.07
N ALA A 214 -60.58 -4.65 14.32
CA ALA A 214 -59.33 -4.30 14.99
C ALA A 214 -58.10 -4.94 14.33
N ILE A 215 -58.16 -6.23 13.92
CA ILE A 215 -57.01 -6.86 13.23
C ILE A 215 -56.78 -6.26 11.85
N ASN A 216 -57.84 -5.89 11.13
CA ASN A 216 -57.71 -5.21 9.84
C ASN A 216 -57.07 -3.83 9.99
N ALA A 217 -57.33 -3.11 11.09
CA ALA A 217 -56.62 -1.88 11.39
C ALA A 217 -55.11 -2.13 11.58
N VAL A 218 -54.73 -3.19 12.31
CA VAL A 218 -53.31 -3.55 12.54
C VAL A 218 -52.60 -3.99 11.25
N ARG A 219 -53.28 -4.77 10.40
CA ARG A 219 -52.77 -5.26 9.10
C ARG A 219 -52.75 -4.18 8.03
N GLY A 220 -53.68 -3.24 8.08
CA GLY A 220 -53.93 -2.27 7.02
C GLY A 220 -52.91 -1.14 6.95
N ASN A 221 -52.39 -0.92 5.73
CA ASN A 221 -51.53 0.16 5.22
C ASN A 221 -50.31 0.60 6.04
N LEU A 222 -49.30 1.09 5.31
CA LEU A 222 -48.11 1.72 5.87
C LEU A 222 -48.53 2.89 6.77
N ALA A 223 -48.21 2.79 8.06
CA ALA A 223 -48.48 3.80 9.06
C ALA A 223 -47.25 4.00 9.96
N PRO A 224 -47.07 5.18 10.57
CA PRO A 224 -46.00 5.39 11.54
C PRO A 224 -46.06 4.38 12.68
N SER A 225 -44.90 3.97 13.22
CA SER A 225 -44.81 2.96 14.28
C SER A 225 -45.70 3.27 15.49
N ALA A 226 -45.81 4.55 15.88
CA ALA A 226 -46.69 4.98 16.96
C ALA A 226 -48.18 4.68 16.71
N VAL A 227 -48.64 4.84 15.47
CA VAL A 227 -50.02 4.53 15.07
C VAL A 227 -50.25 3.02 15.07
N ILE A 228 -49.29 2.24 14.57
CA ILE A 228 -49.37 0.78 14.61
C ILE A 228 -49.40 0.29 16.07
N ALA A 229 -48.56 0.85 16.94
CA ALA A 229 -48.54 0.52 18.36
C ALA A 229 -49.87 0.85 19.05
N GLN A 230 -50.55 1.93 18.64
CA GLN A 230 -51.89 2.27 19.13
C GLN A 230 -52.93 1.23 18.69
N ARG A 231 -52.96 0.89 17.39
CA ARG A 231 -53.86 -0.16 16.86
C ARG A 231 -53.61 -1.52 17.51
N GLU A 232 -52.35 -1.83 17.84
CA GLU A 232 -52.00 -3.04 18.57
C GLU A 232 -52.56 -3.07 20.00
N ARG A 233 -52.66 -1.90 20.66
CA ARG A 233 -53.29 -1.78 21.98
C ARG A 233 -54.80 -1.96 21.87
N GLU A 234 -55.43 -1.30 20.90
CA GLU A 234 -56.87 -1.41 20.62
C GLU A 234 -57.27 -2.86 20.33
N PHE A 235 -56.50 -3.59 19.52
CA PHE A 235 -56.74 -5.02 19.28
C PHE A 235 -56.66 -5.85 20.57
N ARG A 236 -55.69 -5.56 21.45
CA ARG A 236 -55.55 -6.25 22.74
C ARG A 236 -56.70 -5.90 23.69
N GLU A 237 -57.17 -4.66 23.67
CA GLU A 237 -58.33 -4.21 24.44
C GLU A 237 -59.59 -4.96 24.01
N VAL A 238 -59.84 -5.11 22.71
CA VAL A 238 -60.96 -5.91 22.18
C VAL A 238 -60.84 -7.38 22.60
N LEU A 239 -59.65 -7.98 22.50
CA LEU A 239 -59.39 -9.35 22.98
C LEU A 239 -59.70 -9.53 24.46
N ASN A 240 -59.40 -8.53 25.28
CA ASN A 240 -59.58 -8.59 26.72
C ASN A 240 -61.05 -8.36 27.10
N ALA A 241 -61.70 -7.35 26.50
CA ALA A 241 -63.08 -6.99 26.76
C ALA A 241 -64.06 -8.15 26.50
N HIS A 242 -63.77 -8.97 25.47
CA HIS A 242 -64.62 -10.09 25.06
C HIS A 242 -64.04 -11.46 25.43
N THR A 243 -63.13 -11.54 26.42
CA THR A 243 -62.47 -12.80 26.82
C THR A 243 -63.49 -13.91 27.10
N ALA A 244 -64.53 -13.64 27.90
CA ALA A 244 -65.53 -14.63 28.27
C ALA A 244 -66.32 -15.16 27.04
N ALA A 245 -66.64 -14.27 26.10
CA ALA A 245 -67.29 -14.65 24.85
C ALA A 245 -66.38 -15.58 24.03
N PHE A 246 -65.12 -15.20 23.83
CA PHE A 246 -64.14 -15.99 23.07
C PHE A 246 -63.79 -17.33 23.72
N GLU A 247 -63.81 -17.42 25.04
CA GLU A 247 -63.63 -18.70 25.75
C GLU A 247 -64.82 -19.65 25.55
N ALA A 248 -66.03 -19.12 25.43
CA ALA A 248 -67.23 -19.91 25.15
C ALA A 248 -67.32 -20.31 23.68
N SER A 249 -67.02 -19.38 22.76
CA SER A 249 -66.95 -19.60 21.32
C SER A 249 -66.04 -18.52 20.72
N PRO A 250 -64.96 -18.87 19.99
CA PRO A 250 -64.64 -20.20 19.43
C PRO A 250 -63.96 -21.19 20.39
N GLY A 251 -63.56 -20.75 21.58
CA GLY A 251 -62.97 -21.61 22.62
C GLY A 251 -61.61 -21.14 23.14
N ARG A 252 -61.23 -21.61 24.33
CA ARG A 252 -59.95 -21.27 25.01
C ARG A 252 -58.70 -21.52 24.17
N ALA A 253 -58.65 -22.65 23.46
CA ALA A 253 -57.48 -23.01 22.64
C ALA A 253 -57.29 -22.03 21.47
N TRP A 254 -58.40 -21.66 20.81
CA TRP A 254 -58.39 -20.64 19.77
C TRP A 254 -57.91 -19.28 20.30
N LEU A 255 -58.43 -18.85 21.45
CA LEU A 255 -58.07 -17.58 22.07
C LEU A 255 -56.58 -17.54 22.45
N SER A 256 -56.04 -18.66 22.96
CA SER A 256 -54.62 -18.80 23.27
C SER A 256 -53.74 -18.61 22.04
N LEU A 257 -54.08 -19.27 20.92
CA LEU A 257 -53.34 -19.16 19.66
C LEU A 257 -53.39 -17.73 19.09
N VAL A 258 -54.57 -17.09 19.09
CA VAL A 258 -54.70 -15.69 18.65
C VAL A 258 -53.83 -14.76 19.50
N ARG A 259 -53.83 -14.93 20.83
CA ARG A 259 -52.99 -14.15 21.74
C ARG A 259 -51.50 -14.39 21.48
N GLN A 260 -51.09 -15.63 21.25
CA GLN A 260 -49.70 -16.00 20.99
C GLN A 260 -49.20 -15.42 19.67
N ASP A 261 -49.91 -15.66 18.56
CA ASP A 261 -49.53 -15.20 17.22
C ASP A 261 -49.52 -13.65 17.17
N PHE A 262 -50.47 -12.99 17.85
CA PHE A 262 -50.48 -11.53 17.95
C PHE A 262 -49.34 -10.97 18.83
N ALA A 263 -49.03 -11.63 19.95
CA ALA A 263 -47.90 -11.24 20.81
C ALA A 263 -46.55 -11.38 20.08
N GLU A 264 -46.41 -12.41 19.25
CA GLU A 264 -45.28 -12.61 18.33
C GLU A 264 -45.16 -11.42 17.37
N ALA A 265 -46.22 -11.08 16.64
CA ALA A 265 -46.23 -9.98 15.69
C ALA A 265 -45.84 -8.64 16.35
N ALA A 266 -46.39 -8.34 17.52
CA ALA A 266 -46.08 -7.12 18.26
C ALA A 266 -44.62 -7.11 18.78
N ARG A 267 -44.06 -8.26 19.15
CA ARG A 267 -42.65 -8.37 19.56
C ARG A 267 -41.71 -8.12 18.39
N LEU A 268 -42.00 -8.70 17.22
CA LEU A 268 -41.23 -8.52 15.99
C LEU A 268 -41.25 -7.06 15.51
N ARG A 269 -42.39 -6.37 15.62
CA ARG A 269 -42.46 -4.92 15.33
C ARG A 269 -41.51 -4.12 16.21
N ARG A 270 -41.55 -4.33 17.54
CA ARG A 270 -40.65 -3.63 18.48
C ARG A 270 -39.18 -3.96 18.24
N ALA A 271 -38.86 -5.17 17.81
CA ALA A 271 -37.50 -5.54 17.44
C ALA A 271 -37.04 -4.74 16.21
N SER A 272 -37.88 -4.62 15.19
CA SER A 272 -37.61 -3.83 13.98
C SER A 272 -37.48 -2.34 14.30
N GLU A 273 -38.38 -1.78 15.11
CA GLU A 273 -38.33 -0.37 15.55
C GLU A 273 -37.03 -0.05 16.31
N ARG A 274 -36.58 -0.94 17.20
CA ARG A 274 -35.28 -0.77 17.88
C ARG A 274 -34.12 -0.79 16.90
N TYR A 275 -34.11 -1.73 15.97
CA TYR A 275 -33.08 -1.80 14.94
C TYR A 275 -33.07 -0.53 14.06
N ASP A 276 -34.24 -0.05 13.63
CA ASP A 276 -34.34 1.14 12.78
C ASP A 276 -33.84 2.39 13.54
N GLY A 277 -34.11 2.50 14.85
CA GLY A 277 -33.60 3.58 15.70
C GLY A 277 -32.09 3.52 15.96
N GLU A 278 -31.52 2.33 16.06
CA GLU A 278 -30.08 2.13 16.36
C GLU A 278 -29.20 2.13 15.10
N SER A 279 -29.71 1.66 13.97
CA SER A 279 -28.89 1.35 12.78
C SER A 279 -28.46 2.56 11.97
N GLY A 280 -29.29 3.61 11.91
CA GLY A 280 -29.00 4.83 11.13
C GLY A 280 -27.66 5.49 11.50
N PRO A 281 -27.43 5.84 12.79
CA PRO A 281 -26.15 6.38 13.25
C PRO A 281 -24.96 5.44 13.02
N LEU A 282 -25.15 4.12 13.14
CA LEU A 282 -24.10 3.13 12.92
C LEU A 282 -23.67 3.06 11.46
N TRP A 283 -24.63 3.07 10.52
CA TRP A 283 -24.32 3.14 9.09
C TRP A 283 -23.64 4.45 8.70
N HIS A 284 -24.01 5.56 9.36
CA HIS A 284 -23.36 6.85 9.15
C HIS A 284 -21.90 6.83 9.64
N SER A 285 -21.66 6.38 10.86
CA SER A 285 -20.30 6.25 11.42
C SER A 285 -19.42 5.34 10.58
N LEU A 286 -19.93 4.23 10.05
CA LEU A 286 -19.17 3.36 9.13
C LEU A 286 -18.71 4.12 7.88
N ARG A 287 -19.54 4.99 7.31
CA ARG A 287 -19.18 5.79 6.13
C ARG A 287 -18.15 6.87 6.44
N GLU A 288 -18.20 7.45 7.63
CA GLU A 288 -17.17 8.40 8.08
C GLU A 288 -15.83 7.70 8.31
N ASP A 289 -15.86 6.53 8.95
CA ASP A 289 -14.68 5.70 9.19
C ASP A 289 -14.00 5.29 7.87
N SER A 290 -14.78 4.99 6.82
CA SER A 290 -14.23 4.52 5.54
C SER A 290 -13.37 5.58 4.83
N ALA A 291 -13.76 6.85 4.90
CA ALA A 291 -12.95 7.96 4.38
C ALA A 291 -11.62 8.09 5.13
N ALA A 292 -11.65 8.00 6.47
CA ALA A 292 -10.45 8.04 7.29
C ALA A 292 -9.53 6.83 7.03
N LEU A 293 -10.10 5.64 6.85
CA LEU A 293 -9.37 4.42 6.51
C LEU A 293 -8.70 4.51 5.14
N THR A 294 -9.38 5.08 4.15
CA THR A 294 -8.83 5.30 2.80
C THR A 294 -7.58 6.18 2.87
N VAL A 295 -7.66 7.31 3.57
CA VAL A 295 -6.51 8.21 3.81
C VAL A 295 -5.43 7.50 4.60
N GLY A 296 -5.79 6.72 5.62
CA GLY A 296 -4.86 5.92 6.42
C GLY A 296 -4.08 4.90 5.58
N VAL A 297 -4.76 4.16 4.70
CA VAL A 297 -4.12 3.19 3.77
C VAL A 297 -3.15 3.90 2.83
N GLN A 298 -3.54 5.03 2.26
CA GLN A 298 -2.65 5.81 1.40
C GLN A 298 -1.40 6.29 2.16
N ARG A 299 -1.60 6.85 3.36
CA ARG A 299 -0.54 7.44 4.16
C ARG A 299 0.42 6.41 4.76
N GLU A 300 -0.12 5.36 5.37
CA GLU A 300 0.66 4.42 6.18
C GLU A 300 1.15 3.21 5.38
N LEU A 301 0.52 2.90 4.24
CA LEU A 301 0.88 1.74 3.41
C LEU A 301 1.43 2.17 2.05
N GLN A 302 0.69 2.97 1.27
CA GLN A 302 1.08 3.29 -0.11
C GLN A 302 2.26 4.25 -0.21
N LEU A 303 2.28 5.34 0.55
CA LEU A 303 3.38 6.31 0.50
C LEU A 303 4.72 5.66 0.88
N PRO A 304 4.86 4.93 2.02
CA PRO A 304 6.11 4.26 2.35
C PRO A 304 6.52 3.19 1.33
N ALA A 305 5.55 2.50 0.73
CA ALA A 305 5.81 1.54 -0.34
C ALA A 305 6.41 2.21 -1.59
N ARG A 306 5.81 3.32 -2.02
CA ARG A 306 6.28 4.11 -3.18
C ARG A 306 7.64 4.73 -2.92
N GLU A 307 7.84 5.30 -1.73
CA GLU A 307 9.13 5.87 -1.33
C GLU A 307 10.24 4.81 -1.34
N GLY A 308 9.97 3.62 -0.80
CA GLY A 308 10.92 2.51 -0.85
C GLY A 308 11.28 2.09 -2.29
N LEU A 309 10.28 2.03 -3.17
CA LEU A 309 10.49 1.72 -4.59
C LEU A 309 11.32 2.81 -5.30
N LEU A 310 11.03 4.09 -5.04
CA LEU A 310 11.78 5.20 -5.61
C LEU A 310 13.23 5.23 -5.10
N GLN A 311 13.46 4.97 -3.81
CA GLN A 311 14.80 4.88 -3.23
C GLN A 311 15.59 3.72 -3.84
N ALA A 312 14.97 2.55 -4.01
CA ALA A 312 15.61 1.40 -4.67
C ALA A 312 15.95 1.70 -6.14
N ALA A 313 15.03 2.36 -6.87
CA ALA A 313 15.27 2.78 -8.25
C ALA A 313 16.41 3.81 -8.36
N GLN A 314 16.47 4.80 -7.46
CA GLN A 314 17.57 5.77 -7.40
C GLN A 314 18.90 5.10 -7.06
N HIS A 315 18.89 4.12 -6.15
CA HIS A 315 20.10 3.36 -5.81
C HIS A 315 20.60 2.51 -6.99
N ALA A 316 19.68 1.88 -7.73
CA ALA A 316 20.02 1.15 -8.94
C ALA A 316 20.59 2.09 -10.04
N ALA A 317 20.00 3.27 -10.22
CA ALA A 317 20.47 4.26 -11.19
C ALA A 317 21.88 4.78 -10.85
N THR A 318 22.13 5.16 -9.59
CA THR A 318 23.47 5.62 -9.17
C THR A 318 24.51 4.51 -9.23
N ALA A 319 24.15 3.26 -8.93
CA ALA A 319 25.03 2.11 -9.12
C ALA A 319 25.36 1.88 -10.61
N ALA A 320 24.40 2.06 -11.52
CA ALA A 320 24.60 1.94 -12.95
C ALA A 320 25.51 3.05 -13.51
N GLU A 321 25.28 4.31 -13.13
CA GLU A 321 26.16 5.44 -13.50
C GLU A 321 27.59 5.22 -12.99
N GLY A 322 27.75 4.74 -11.76
CA GLY A 322 29.05 4.37 -11.20
C GLY A 322 29.75 3.27 -11.99
N ALA A 323 29.00 2.27 -12.48
CA ALA A 323 29.52 1.22 -13.35
C ALA A 323 29.98 1.78 -14.70
N GLU A 324 29.21 2.67 -15.32
CA GLU A 324 29.55 3.31 -16.60
C GLU A 324 30.83 4.15 -16.49
N HIS A 325 30.95 4.98 -15.45
CA HIS A 325 32.15 5.77 -15.19
C HIS A 325 33.39 4.89 -14.98
N THR A 326 33.23 3.78 -14.26
CA THR A 326 34.30 2.81 -14.02
C THR A 326 34.76 2.17 -15.33
N LEU A 327 33.82 1.70 -16.16
CA LEU A 327 34.11 1.13 -17.48
C LEU A 327 34.80 2.13 -18.41
N ARG A 328 34.36 3.40 -18.41
CA ARG A 328 34.98 4.45 -19.21
C ARG A 328 36.42 4.74 -18.77
N ASN A 329 36.65 4.85 -17.47
CA ASN A 329 37.99 5.13 -16.92
C ASN A 329 38.95 3.95 -17.11
N THR A 330 38.49 2.72 -16.95
CA THR A 330 39.31 1.53 -17.23
C THR A 330 39.62 1.41 -18.71
N SER A 331 38.67 1.71 -19.60
CA SER A 331 38.89 1.75 -21.06
C SER A 331 39.97 2.77 -21.44
N PHE A 332 39.90 4.00 -20.90
CA PHE A 332 40.93 5.01 -21.12
C PHE A 332 42.30 4.58 -20.56
N ALA A 333 42.33 3.96 -19.38
CA ALA A 333 43.57 3.47 -18.78
C ALA A 333 44.22 2.37 -19.65
N VAL A 334 43.42 1.42 -20.15
CA VAL A 334 43.91 0.34 -21.04
C VAL A 334 44.42 0.93 -22.36
N LEU A 335 43.70 1.86 -22.98
CA LEU A 335 44.13 2.52 -24.22
C LEU A 335 45.43 3.32 -24.02
N GLY A 336 45.53 4.09 -22.95
CA GLY A 336 46.73 4.85 -22.61
C GLY A 336 47.94 3.95 -22.36
N LEU A 337 47.73 2.81 -21.70
CA LEU A 337 48.78 1.82 -21.46
C LEU A 337 49.22 1.14 -22.76
N MET A 338 48.28 0.76 -23.64
CA MET A 338 48.62 0.23 -24.97
C MET A 338 49.43 1.23 -25.80
N LEU A 339 49.04 2.51 -25.78
CA LEU A 339 49.81 3.58 -26.43
C LEU A 339 51.23 3.70 -25.87
N LEU A 340 51.38 3.64 -24.55
CA LEU A 340 52.68 3.74 -23.90
C LEU A 340 53.59 2.55 -24.23
N VAL A 341 53.04 1.32 -24.21
CA VAL A 341 53.75 0.11 -24.62
C VAL A 341 54.15 0.18 -26.10
N SER A 342 53.24 0.63 -26.96
CA SER A 342 53.51 0.82 -28.40
C SER A 342 54.61 1.85 -28.65
N ALA A 343 54.58 3.00 -27.94
CA ALA A 343 55.62 4.01 -28.03
C ALA A 343 56.98 3.50 -27.54
N LEU A 344 57.02 2.74 -26.43
CA LEU A 344 58.24 2.11 -25.94
C LEU A 344 58.81 1.10 -26.94
N LEU A 345 57.98 0.28 -27.56
CA LEU A 345 58.37 -0.65 -28.62
C LEU A 345 58.91 0.11 -29.84
N ALA A 346 58.21 1.15 -30.31
CA ALA A 346 58.63 1.96 -31.44
C ALA A 346 60.00 2.62 -31.21
N VAL A 347 60.23 3.21 -30.03
CA VAL A 347 61.53 3.78 -29.65
C VAL A 347 62.60 2.68 -29.52
N SER A 348 62.26 1.55 -28.92
CA SER A 348 63.18 0.42 -28.73
C SER A 348 63.65 -0.18 -30.06
N ILE A 349 62.83 -0.16 -31.11
CA ILE A 349 63.20 -0.64 -32.45
C ILE A 349 63.91 0.46 -33.26
N SER A 350 63.42 1.70 -33.19
CA SER A 350 63.93 2.80 -34.02
C SER A 350 65.35 3.25 -33.65
N VAL A 351 65.71 3.21 -32.37
CA VAL A 351 67.03 3.63 -31.89
C VAL A 351 68.17 2.70 -32.35
N PRO A 352 68.08 1.37 -32.22
CA PRO A 352 69.11 0.47 -32.73
C PRO A 352 69.19 0.50 -34.26
N VAL A 353 68.06 0.63 -34.97
CA VAL A 353 68.08 0.80 -36.44
C VAL A 353 68.81 2.09 -36.81
N ARG A 354 68.51 3.23 -36.19
CA ARG A 354 69.26 4.49 -36.42
C ARG A 354 70.74 4.37 -36.10
N ARG A 355 71.10 3.61 -35.06
CA ARG A 355 72.52 3.33 -34.74
C ARG A 355 73.18 2.46 -35.79
N LEU A 356 72.48 1.46 -36.32
CA LEU A 356 72.94 0.65 -37.44
C LEU A 356 73.06 1.49 -38.72
N THR A 357 72.12 2.40 -39.01
CA THR A 357 72.19 3.29 -40.17
C THR A 357 73.30 4.34 -40.05
N ALA A 358 73.57 4.84 -38.84
CA ALA A 358 74.69 5.74 -38.59
C ALA A 358 76.04 5.00 -38.66
N ALA A 359 76.11 3.76 -38.15
CA ALA A 359 77.30 2.91 -38.26
C ALA A 359 77.58 2.50 -39.71
N THR A 360 76.55 2.19 -40.51
CA THR A 360 76.73 1.90 -41.94
C THR A 360 77.08 3.15 -42.75
N ARG A 361 76.62 4.35 -42.37
CA ARG A 361 77.10 5.62 -42.95
C ARG A 361 78.55 5.92 -42.59
N LEU A 362 79.01 5.57 -41.38
CA LEU A 362 80.42 5.69 -41.00
C LEU A 362 81.30 4.67 -41.73
N LEU A 363 80.81 3.45 -41.95
CA LEU A 363 81.50 2.43 -42.75
C LEU A 363 81.52 2.76 -44.26
N ALA A 364 80.48 3.39 -44.79
CA ALA A 364 80.43 3.86 -46.18
C ALA A 364 81.18 5.20 -46.40
N GLY A 365 81.44 5.96 -45.33
CA GLY A 365 82.15 7.23 -45.35
C GLY A 365 83.68 7.11 -45.42
N GLY A 366 84.22 5.90 -45.23
CA GLY A 366 85.64 5.60 -45.46
C GLY A 366 86.58 6.46 -44.61
N ASP A 367 86.67 6.18 -43.31
CA ASP A 367 87.80 6.62 -42.49
C ASP A 367 88.36 5.38 -41.78
N ARG A 368 89.59 5.03 -42.11
CA ARG A 368 90.45 4.13 -41.34
C ARG A 368 91.48 4.97 -40.62
#